data_AF-A0A250IMH3-F1
#
_entry.id   AF-A0A250IMH3-F1
#
_cell.length_a   1.000
_cell.length_b   1.000
_cell.length_c   1.000
_cell.angle_alpha   90.00
_cell.angle_beta   90.00
_cell.angle_gamma   90.00
#
_symmetry.space_group_name_H-M   'P 1'
#
loop_
_entity.id
_entity.type
_entity.pdbx_description
1 polymer ?
#
loop_
_entity_poly.entity_id
_entity_poly.type
_entity_poly.pdbx_seq_one_letter_code
_entity_poly.pdbx_strand_id
1 'polypeptide(L)'
;MNTIHAVLCLDVDASVADDDILPLLPPARRELKFLRLSTFTTQGPKGKRPTSSPVDWIALANAVSQLASEARSLRDSSSSPVEFFIVGLAPLPLFVLLGAELSAWAKPQTFLNVRKDTTWDVLRLDDKLPDGVRYFDTVSGLSDVPSEANGLVGIFISTQAMLPRDAVRDFLRAQGNGIAGVVECRNSTSTPVDAAHAPAIAEELVRVLAATRRAYPNHSGLALFVSGPASLAFMAGRAFNPRAMGSAWVASYAPPGYELAFTLPWKPALRVVELRRGPKQEQARQKVLLAVLAGARKLKDTLQLGDLPPFLAPSAGEMLLTRLHQLTIADEPEGDETRLSVGQRRLTFGRGLLEGMRQLDERYREPLALQYLLHELFHFDQELTSQNYRGVGRGGFALEEVDYWADILAIGTLTSWRMREGGPQLQREPGRVLAEELDVSLRGIETFDRMEHGERIGDLLERRLRRYLIWALHHARAKTLRHDTGIWKVLGERLIVELAPLRGRFDTVHDKVIIEALPDTELFVVWGRRLMRLHRRPGFEPAALVDIVRTFDQSLLLKMMEYVAEKEHAVLTPWV
;
A
#
# COMPACT_ATOMS: atom_id res chain seq x y z
N MET A 1 29.64 35.12 -5.57
CA MET A 1 29.77 33.64 -5.58
C MET A 1 28.53 33.11 -6.27
N ASN A 2 28.68 32.39 -7.39
CA ASN A 2 27.54 31.97 -8.19
C ASN A 2 26.99 30.64 -7.64
N THR A 3 25.79 30.69 -7.06
CA THR A 3 25.02 29.56 -6.52
C THR A 3 24.41 28.72 -7.64
N ILE A 4 24.17 27.43 -7.39
CA ILE A 4 23.32 26.60 -8.24
C ILE A 4 21.88 26.80 -7.80
N HIS A 5 20.98 27.06 -8.73
CA HIS A 5 19.54 27.10 -8.44
C HIS A 5 18.91 25.80 -8.88
N ALA A 6 18.27 25.10 -7.94
CA ALA A 6 17.54 23.86 -8.21
C ALA A 6 16.03 24.12 -8.02
N VAL A 7 15.28 24.07 -9.11
CA VAL A 7 13.82 24.20 -9.10
C VAL A 7 13.20 22.81 -8.97
N LEU A 8 12.52 22.57 -7.85
CA LEU A 8 11.74 21.36 -7.57
C LEU A 8 10.28 21.63 -7.93
N CYS A 9 9.83 21.07 -9.05
CA CYS A 9 8.49 21.32 -9.60
C CYS A 9 7.57 20.11 -9.41
N LEU A 10 6.48 20.24 -8.64
CA LEU A 10 5.43 19.21 -8.52
C LEU A 10 4.33 19.47 -9.55
N ASP A 11 4.45 18.89 -10.74
CA ASP A 11 3.58 19.11 -11.89
C ASP A 11 2.64 17.91 -12.17
N VAL A 12 1.81 17.56 -11.17
CA VAL A 12 0.87 16.41 -11.24
C VAL A 12 -0.46 16.79 -11.87
N ASP A 13 -1.06 17.87 -11.39
CA ASP A 13 -2.40 18.29 -11.81
C ASP A 13 -2.34 19.12 -13.10
N ALA A 14 -1.25 19.88 -13.27
CA ALA A 14 -0.95 20.64 -14.48
C ALA A 14 0.56 20.94 -14.57
N SER A 15 1.04 21.17 -15.81
CA SER A 15 2.40 21.66 -16.06
C SER A 15 2.54 23.12 -15.63
N VAL A 16 3.67 23.47 -15.01
CA VAL A 16 4.11 24.85 -14.81
C VAL A 16 5.18 25.17 -15.84
N ALA A 17 4.99 26.24 -16.62
CA ALA A 17 5.93 26.62 -17.68
C ALA A 17 7.22 27.21 -17.08
N ASP A 18 8.36 26.91 -17.69
CA ASP A 18 9.65 27.46 -17.25
C ASP A 18 9.67 28.99 -17.38
N ASP A 19 9.04 29.54 -18.42
CA ASP A 19 8.95 30.98 -18.68
C ASP A 19 8.20 31.75 -17.57
N ASP A 20 7.31 31.10 -16.83
CA ASP A 20 6.63 31.71 -15.68
C ASP A 20 7.53 31.73 -14.44
N ILE A 21 8.45 30.76 -14.33
CA ILE A 21 9.33 30.57 -13.16
C ILE A 21 10.59 31.43 -13.30
N LEU A 22 11.19 31.45 -14.49
CA LEU A 22 12.49 32.07 -14.75
C LEU A 22 12.60 33.55 -14.28
N PRO A 23 11.58 34.41 -14.47
CA PRO A 23 11.60 35.80 -14.00
C PRO A 23 11.60 35.94 -12.48
N LEU A 24 11.17 34.91 -11.75
CA LEU A 24 11.06 34.91 -10.28
C LEU A 24 12.38 34.49 -9.60
N LEU A 25 13.31 33.93 -10.37
CA LEU A 25 14.60 33.45 -9.85
C LEU A 25 15.64 34.59 -9.85
N PRO A 26 16.56 34.62 -8.87
CA PRO A 26 17.65 35.59 -8.90
C PRO A 26 18.49 35.45 -10.19
N PRO A 27 18.88 36.58 -10.83
CA PRO A 27 19.57 36.56 -12.12
C PRO A 27 21.00 36.04 -12.02
N ALA A 28 21.67 36.28 -10.88
CA ALA A 28 23.03 35.79 -10.63
C ALA A 28 22.99 34.33 -10.19
N ARG A 29 23.30 33.41 -11.12
CA ARG A 29 23.41 31.97 -10.85
C ARG A 29 24.49 31.33 -11.70
N ARG A 30 25.14 30.29 -11.17
CA ARG A 30 26.13 29.49 -11.89
C ARG A 30 25.45 28.56 -12.87
N GLU A 31 24.38 27.95 -12.41
CA GLU A 31 23.67 26.89 -13.08
C GLU A 31 22.21 26.88 -12.62
N LEU A 32 21.32 26.46 -13.51
CA LEU A 32 19.91 26.24 -13.23
C LEU A 32 19.56 24.79 -13.55
N LYS A 33 18.99 24.08 -12.57
CA LYS A 33 18.49 22.71 -12.72
C LYS A 33 17.00 22.69 -12.46
N PHE A 34 16.22 22.16 -13.40
CA PHE A 34 14.82 21.83 -13.17
C PHE A 34 14.69 20.35 -12.88
N LEU A 35 14.19 20.02 -11.70
CA LEU A 35 13.82 18.68 -11.30
C LEU A 35 12.30 18.63 -11.20
N ARG A 36 11.64 17.89 -12.10
CA ARG A 36 10.18 17.85 -12.22
C ARG A 36 9.66 16.52 -11.71
N LEU A 37 8.58 16.53 -10.94
CA LEU A 37 7.98 15.30 -10.44
C LEU A 37 7.49 14.41 -11.59
N SER A 38 7.00 15.02 -12.67
CA SER A 38 6.57 14.34 -13.90
C SER A 38 7.66 13.50 -14.57
N THR A 39 8.95 13.75 -14.33
CA THR A 39 10.02 12.88 -14.87
C THR A 39 10.14 11.56 -14.12
N PHE A 40 9.60 11.49 -12.89
CA PHE A 40 9.62 10.31 -12.04
C PHE A 40 8.28 9.56 -12.07
N THR A 41 7.23 10.12 -12.70
CA THR A 41 5.89 9.50 -12.80
C THR A 41 5.53 9.14 -14.25
N THR A 42 4.81 8.04 -14.47
CA THR A 42 4.32 7.61 -15.80
C THR A 42 3.05 8.31 -16.25
N GLN A 43 2.35 8.96 -15.31
CA GLN A 43 1.13 9.71 -15.58
C GLN A 43 1.45 11.21 -15.50
N GLY A 44 2.18 11.71 -16.50
CA GLY A 44 2.16 13.14 -16.77
C GLY A 44 0.71 13.61 -16.99
N PRO A 45 0.40 14.89 -16.73
CA PRO A 45 -0.96 15.41 -16.84
C PRO A 45 -1.48 15.29 -18.29
N LYS A 46 -2.31 14.26 -18.56
CA LYS A 46 -3.16 14.22 -19.75
C LYS A 46 -4.47 14.95 -19.44
N GLY A 47 -4.39 16.29 -19.42
CA GLY A 47 -5.55 17.17 -19.24
C GLY A 47 -6.19 17.13 -17.84
N LYS A 48 -7.32 17.83 -17.69
CA LYS A 48 -8.12 17.84 -16.46
C LYS A 48 -8.50 16.40 -16.12
N ARG A 49 -7.90 15.82 -15.08
CA ARG A 49 -8.33 14.52 -14.54
C ARG A 49 -9.84 14.55 -14.31
N PRO A 50 -10.57 13.49 -14.69
CA PRO A 50 -11.91 13.29 -14.16
C PRO A 50 -11.80 13.32 -12.62
N THR A 51 -12.68 14.06 -11.96
CA THR A 51 -12.78 14.16 -10.49
C THR A 51 -13.07 12.82 -9.80
N SER A 52 -13.15 11.72 -10.56
CA SER A 52 -13.59 10.38 -10.15
C SER A 52 -12.51 9.28 -10.24
N SER A 53 -11.28 9.58 -10.69
CA SER A 53 -10.19 8.58 -10.72
C SER A 53 -9.43 8.54 -9.38
N PRO A 54 -9.29 7.38 -8.73
CA PRO A 54 -8.58 7.27 -7.45
C PRO A 54 -7.10 7.63 -7.59
N VAL A 55 -6.58 8.46 -6.69
CA VAL A 55 -5.19 8.94 -6.70
C VAL A 55 -4.25 7.81 -6.26
N ASP A 56 -3.20 7.55 -7.05
CA ASP A 56 -2.14 6.60 -6.68
C ASP A 56 -1.12 7.28 -5.76
N TRP A 57 -1.43 7.33 -4.47
CA TRP A 57 -0.61 8.00 -3.46
C TRP A 57 0.77 7.36 -3.29
N ILE A 58 0.90 6.04 -3.45
CA ILE A 58 2.17 5.34 -3.27
C ILE A 58 3.13 5.70 -4.40
N ALA A 59 2.67 5.65 -5.67
CA ALA A 59 3.49 6.02 -6.81
C ALA A 59 3.93 7.49 -6.73
N LEU A 60 3.02 8.39 -6.35
CA LEU A 60 3.33 9.82 -6.20
C LEU A 60 4.30 10.09 -5.04
N ALA A 61 4.12 9.43 -3.89
CA ALA A 61 5.01 9.58 -2.74
C ALA A 61 6.42 9.03 -3.02
N ASN A 62 6.53 7.90 -3.74
CA ASN A 62 7.79 7.38 -4.23
C ASN A 62 8.49 8.35 -5.20
N ALA A 63 7.74 8.94 -6.13
CA ALA A 63 8.28 9.95 -7.03
C ALA A 63 8.78 11.21 -6.30
N VAL A 64 8.09 11.67 -5.26
CA VAL A 64 8.55 12.79 -4.42
C VAL A 64 9.84 12.43 -3.69
N SER A 65 9.95 11.18 -3.21
CA SER A 65 11.16 10.69 -2.54
C SER A 65 12.35 10.62 -3.50
N GLN A 66 12.13 10.19 -4.75
CA GLN A 66 13.15 10.20 -5.80
C GLN A 66 13.57 11.63 -6.15
N LEU A 67 12.61 12.54 -6.32
CA LEU A 67 12.86 13.97 -6.54
C LEU A 67 13.72 14.57 -5.43
N ALA A 68 13.40 14.29 -4.17
CA ALA A 68 14.18 14.74 -3.01
C ALA A 68 15.58 14.10 -2.95
N SER A 69 15.71 12.82 -3.36
CA SER A 69 17.00 12.13 -3.46
C SER A 69 17.90 12.74 -4.54
N GLU A 70 17.37 13.05 -5.73
CA GLU A 70 18.10 13.74 -6.79
C GLU A 70 18.54 15.15 -6.35
N ALA A 71 17.65 15.88 -5.68
CA ALA A 71 17.98 17.17 -5.09
C ALA A 71 19.12 17.07 -4.06
N ARG A 72 19.14 16.00 -3.25
CA ARG A 72 20.20 15.73 -2.28
C ARG A 72 21.52 15.39 -2.98
N SER A 73 21.47 14.52 -3.99
CA SER A 73 22.62 14.15 -4.82
C SER A 73 23.25 15.38 -5.48
N LEU A 74 22.43 16.28 -6.04
CA LEU A 74 22.90 17.53 -6.63
C LEU A 74 23.63 18.42 -5.62
N ARG A 75 23.13 18.51 -4.39
CA ARG A 75 23.81 19.24 -3.31
C ARG A 75 25.12 18.59 -2.91
N ASP A 76 25.12 17.27 -2.69
CA ASP A 76 26.26 16.55 -2.14
C ASP A 76 27.40 16.39 -3.15
N SER A 77 27.08 16.36 -4.44
CA SER A 77 28.06 16.29 -5.54
C SER A 77 28.58 17.66 -5.99
N SER A 78 27.95 18.76 -5.57
CA SER A 78 28.31 20.10 -6.00
C SER A 78 29.34 20.77 -5.10
N SER A 79 30.38 21.33 -5.71
CA SER A 79 31.33 22.25 -5.06
C SER A 79 30.75 23.64 -4.75
N SER A 80 29.61 23.99 -5.35
CA SER A 80 28.91 25.27 -5.14
C SER A 80 27.67 25.09 -4.28
N PRO A 81 27.32 26.09 -3.43
CA PRO A 81 26.06 26.05 -2.68
C PRO A 81 24.86 25.95 -3.62
N VAL A 82 23.88 25.13 -3.23
CA VAL A 82 22.63 24.91 -3.95
C VAL A 82 21.49 25.60 -3.20
N GLU A 83 20.77 26.47 -3.90
CA GLU A 83 19.52 27.08 -3.42
C GLU A 83 18.32 26.36 -4.05
N PHE A 84 17.35 25.98 -3.23
CA PHE A 84 16.20 25.22 -3.67
C PHE A 84 14.96 26.11 -3.80
N PHE A 85 14.35 26.07 -4.99
CA PHE A 85 13.11 26.75 -5.32
C PHE A 85 12.01 25.72 -5.50
N ILE A 86 10.92 25.82 -4.74
CA ILE A 86 9.81 24.86 -4.77
C ILE A 86 8.62 25.50 -5.48
N VAL A 87 8.01 24.79 -6.42
CA VAL A 87 6.85 25.26 -7.19
C VAL A 87 6.01 24.06 -7.60
N GLY A 88 4.75 24.26 -7.97
CA GLY A 88 3.97 23.20 -8.62
C GLY A 88 2.47 23.34 -8.50
N LEU A 89 1.79 22.47 -9.24
CA LEU A 89 0.35 22.23 -9.20
C LEU A 89 0.15 20.73 -8.98
N ALA A 90 -0.10 20.37 -7.72
CA ALA A 90 -0.24 18.99 -7.29
C ALA A 90 -1.11 18.90 -6.03
N PRO A 91 -1.60 17.70 -5.65
CA PRO A 91 -2.35 17.52 -4.42
C PRO A 91 -1.52 17.91 -3.18
N LEU A 92 -2.17 18.60 -2.23
CA LEU A 92 -1.54 19.12 -1.01
C LEU A 92 -0.68 18.10 -0.24
N PRO A 93 -1.08 16.81 -0.10
CA PRO A 93 -0.24 15.83 0.56
C PRO A 93 1.19 15.78 0.01
N LEU A 94 1.38 15.87 -1.32
CA LEU A 94 2.72 15.76 -1.91
C LEU A 94 3.65 16.91 -1.50
N PHE A 95 3.09 18.11 -1.29
CA PHE A 95 3.84 19.24 -0.74
C PHE A 95 4.21 19.00 0.73
N VAL A 96 3.32 18.41 1.54
CA VAL A 96 3.64 17.99 2.91
C VAL A 96 4.81 16.99 2.91
N LEU A 97 4.77 15.99 2.02
CA LEU A 97 5.87 15.02 1.91
C LEU A 97 7.19 15.68 1.49
N LEU A 98 7.18 16.52 0.46
CA LEU A 98 8.40 17.19 0.02
C LEU A 98 8.97 18.09 1.13
N GLY A 99 8.11 18.82 1.84
CA GLY A 99 8.52 19.62 3.00
C GLY A 99 9.22 18.78 4.07
N ALA A 100 8.64 17.62 4.40
CA ALA A 100 9.22 16.69 5.38
C ALA A 100 10.57 16.12 4.92
N GLU A 101 10.68 15.69 3.65
CA GLU A 101 11.91 15.14 3.06
C GLU A 101 13.06 16.15 2.99
N LEU A 102 12.76 17.43 2.75
CA LEU A 102 13.76 18.50 2.63
C LEU A 102 14.16 19.14 3.96
N SER A 103 13.27 19.11 4.97
CA SER A 103 13.40 19.83 6.25
C SER A 103 14.74 19.65 6.96
N ALA A 104 15.33 18.45 6.86
CA ALA A 104 16.52 18.08 7.61
C ALA A 104 17.82 18.64 7.02
N TRP A 105 17.85 19.09 5.77
CA TRP A 105 19.13 19.22 5.05
C TRP A 105 19.17 20.26 3.91
N ALA A 106 18.03 20.66 3.35
CA ALA A 106 17.99 21.59 2.23
C ALA A 106 17.73 23.02 2.73
N LYS A 107 18.76 23.80 3.04
CA LYS A 107 18.63 25.25 3.34
C LYS A 107 19.60 26.05 2.46
N PRO A 108 19.22 27.23 1.93
CA PRO A 108 17.92 27.90 2.07
C PRO A 108 16.82 27.36 1.11
N GLN A 109 15.55 27.58 1.48
CA GLN A 109 14.37 27.20 0.68
C GLN A 109 13.50 28.41 0.33
N THR A 110 13.15 28.52 -0.94
CA THR A 110 12.22 29.53 -1.45
C THR A 110 11.03 28.84 -2.12
N PHE A 111 9.80 29.18 -1.74
CA PHE A 111 8.60 28.67 -2.38
C PHE A 111 8.03 29.70 -3.36
N LEU A 112 7.78 29.30 -4.61
CA LEU A 112 7.15 30.13 -5.63
C LEU A 112 5.67 29.76 -5.68
N ASN A 113 4.82 30.61 -5.09
CA ASN A 113 3.40 30.35 -4.95
C ASN A 113 2.61 31.13 -5.99
N VAL A 114 1.80 30.43 -6.79
CA VAL A 114 0.86 31.07 -7.71
C VAL A 114 -0.51 31.20 -7.05
N ARG A 115 -1.06 32.41 -7.03
CA ARG A 115 -2.40 32.71 -6.52
C ARG A 115 -3.47 32.38 -7.56
N LYS A 116 -4.73 32.33 -7.12
CA LYS A 116 -5.89 32.13 -8.02
C LYS A 116 -6.03 33.24 -9.07
N ASP A 117 -5.56 34.45 -8.75
CA ASP A 117 -5.54 35.61 -9.63
C ASP A 117 -4.28 35.66 -10.53
N THR A 118 -3.50 34.57 -10.57
CA THR A 118 -2.25 34.40 -11.33
C THR A 118 -1.05 35.23 -10.83
N THR A 119 -1.19 35.94 -9.70
CA THR A 119 -0.07 36.62 -9.05
C THR A 119 0.92 35.60 -8.48
N TRP A 120 2.21 35.85 -8.66
CA TRP A 120 3.29 35.06 -8.09
C TRP A 120 3.85 35.69 -6.82
N ASP A 121 3.89 34.91 -5.74
CA ASP A 121 4.61 35.26 -4.51
C ASP A 121 5.93 34.47 -4.43
N VAL A 122 7.01 35.15 -4.07
CA VAL A 122 8.32 34.55 -3.79
C VAL A 122 8.51 34.48 -2.28
N LEU A 123 8.36 33.29 -1.71
CA LEU A 123 8.28 33.06 -0.28
C LEU A 123 9.60 32.48 0.25
N ARG A 124 10.45 33.32 0.83
CA ARG A 124 11.68 32.86 1.49
C ARG A 124 11.37 32.37 2.90
N LEU A 125 11.54 31.06 3.12
CA LEU A 125 11.07 30.41 4.35
C LEU A 125 12.10 30.40 5.48
N ASP A 126 13.32 30.87 5.21
CA ASP A 126 14.44 30.98 6.15
C ASP A 126 14.79 32.44 6.48
N ASP A 127 14.04 33.42 5.93
CA ASP A 127 14.25 34.84 6.22
C ASP A 127 13.93 35.15 7.69
N LYS A 128 14.56 36.20 8.23
CA LYS A 128 14.34 36.62 9.62
C LYS A 128 12.90 37.07 9.81
N LEU A 129 12.26 36.54 10.85
CA LEU A 129 10.93 36.96 11.28
C LEU A 129 10.95 38.43 11.76
N PRO A 130 10.07 39.31 11.28
CA PRO A 130 9.83 40.59 11.93
C PRO A 130 9.13 40.38 13.28
N ASP A 131 9.63 41.02 14.35
CA ASP A 131 9.11 40.84 15.70
C ASP A 131 7.59 41.10 15.79
N GLY A 132 6.86 40.18 16.45
CA GLY A 132 5.44 40.33 16.76
C GLY A 132 4.46 39.97 15.63
N VAL A 133 4.93 39.59 14.44
CA VAL A 133 4.04 39.14 13.35
C VAL A 133 3.47 37.77 13.70
N ARG A 134 2.14 37.64 13.64
CA ARG A 134 1.41 36.37 13.74
C ARG A 134 0.54 36.16 12.52
N TYR A 135 0.53 34.95 11.97
CA TYR A 135 -0.36 34.58 10.87
C TYR A 135 -1.60 33.81 11.35
N PHE A 136 -1.44 32.85 12.26
CA PHE A 136 -2.58 32.11 12.78
C PHE A 136 -3.21 32.86 13.95
N ASP A 137 -4.42 33.38 13.73
CA ASP A 137 -5.22 34.04 14.76
C ASP A 137 -5.97 33.04 15.65
N THR A 138 -6.12 31.80 15.18
CA THR A 138 -6.81 30.72 15.86
C THR A 138 -5.85 29.55 16.04
N VAL A 139 -5.39 29.34 17.27
CA VAL A 139 -4.74 28.09 17.68
C VAL A 139 -5.51 27.51 18.85
N SER A 140 -6.22 26.41 18.62
CA SER A 140 -7.07 25.77 19.64
C SER A 140 -6.77 24.28 19.78
N GLY A 141 -7.19 23.67 20.88
CA GLY A 141 -6.87 22.27 21.21
C GLY A 141 -5.49 22.06 21.83
N LEU A 142 -4.78 23.14 22.18
CA LEU A 142 -3.54 23.09 22.97
C LEU A 142 -3.83 23.65 24.37
N SER A 143 -3.64 22.82 25.39
CA SER A 143 -3.77 23.18 26.81
C SER A 143 -2.40 23.21 27.45
N ASP A 144 -2.20 24.10 28.43
CA ASP A 144 -1.00 24.10 29.28
C ASP A 144 -0.98 22.90 30.24
N VAL A 145 -2.15 22.32 30.51
CA VAL A 145 -2.29 21.06 31.26
C VAL A 145 -2.20 19.89 30.28
N PRO A 146 -1.21 18.99 30.42
CA PRO A 146 -1.09 17.81 29.57
C PRO A 146 -2.31 16.90 29.68
N SER A 147 -2.78 16.40 28.54
CA SER A 147 -3.87 15.44 28.46
C SER A 147 -3.38 14.03 28.79
N GLU A 148 -4.19 13.27 29.53
CA GLU A 148 -4.00 11.83 29.75
C GLU A 148 -4.58 10.97 28.61
N ALA A 149 -5.23 11.59 27.62
CA ALA A 149 -5.86 10.87 26.52
C ALA A 149 -4.82 10.17 25.64
N ASN A 150 -5.13 8.93 25.27
CA ASN A 150 -4.29 8.08 24.41
C ASN A 150 -4.87 8.02 22.99
N GLY A 151 -3.99 7.90 21.99
CA GLY A 151 -4.37 7.79 20.58
C GLY A 151 -3.80 8.89 19.70
N LEU A 152 -4.42 9.13 18.55
CA LEU A 152 -3.93 10.10 17.56
C LEU A 152 -4.40 11.51 17.88
N VAL A 153 -3.56 12.48 17.55
CA VAL A 153 -3.95 13.89 17.54
C VAL A 153 -4.13 14.37 16.11
N GLY A 154 -5.35 14.79 15.77
CA GLY A 154 -5.61 15.46 14.49
C GLY A 154 -5.12 16.90 14.53
N ILE A 155 -4.39 17.35 13.51
CA ILE A 155 -3.90 18.72 13.39
C ILE A 155 -4.43 19.28 12.08
N PHE A 156 -5.36 20.22 12.19
CA PHE A 156 -5.99 20.87 11.06
C PHE A 156 -5.40 22.26 10.85
N ILE A 157 -4.76 22.46 9.70
CA ILE A 157 -4.03 23.67 9.34
C ILE A 157 -4.74 24.33 8.17
N SER A 158 -5.14 25.58 8.32
CA SER A 158 -6.00 26.23 7.34
C SER A 158 -5.75 27.73 7.18
N THR A 159 -5.83 28.23 5.95
CA THR A 159 -5.81 29.69 5.70
C THR A 159 -7.16 30.36 5.90
N GLN A 160 -8.28 29.61 5.84
CA GLN A 160 -9.64 30.17 5.90
C GLN A 160 -10.70 29.16 6.38
N ALA A 161 -10.66 27.93 5.85
CA ALA A 161 -11.66 26.91 6.14
C ALA A 161 -11.74 26.60 7.64
N MET A 162 -12.95 26.49 8.18
CA MET A 162 -13.18 26.01 9.53
C MET A 162 -12.90 24.51 9.62
N LEU A 163 -12.46 24.06 10.79
CA LEU A 163 -12.26 22.63 11.09
C LEU A 163 -13.56 21.84 10.84
N PRO A 164 -13.60 20.92 9.85
CA PRO A 164 -14.73 20.02 9.66
C PRO A 164 -14.63 18.89 10.70
N ARG A 165 -15.08 19.16 11.93
CA ARG A 165 -14.89 18.29 13.10
C ARG A 165 -15.35 16.86 12.86
N ASP A 166 -16.50 16.69 12.22
CA ASP A 166 -17.07 15.36 11.98
C ASP A 166 -16.23 14.59 10.96
N ALA A 167 -15.89 15.20 9.81
CA ALA A 167 -15.03 14.55 8.81
C ALA A 167 -13.63 14.17 9.35
N VAL A 168 -13.03 15.01 10.19
CA VAL A 168 -11.75 14.72 10.85
C VAL A 168 -11.90 13.56 11.85
N ARG A 169 -12.95 13.56 12.66
CA ARG A 169 -13.22 12.48 13.63
C ARG A 169 -13.54 11.17 12.95
N ASP A 170 -14.33 11.20 11.89
CA ASP A 170 -14.71 10.02 11.12
C ASP A 170 -13.48 9.41 10.46
N PHE A 171 -12.60 10.23 9.87
CA PHE A 171 -11.31 9.78 9.38
C PHE A 171 -10.47 9.12 10.47
N LEU A 172 -10.31 9.75 11.64
CA LEU A 172 -9.51 9.19 12.72
C LEU A 172 -10.08 7.88 13.27
N ARG A 173 -11.41 7.79 13.41
CA ARG A 173 -12.13 6.59 13.85
C ARG A 173 -12.03 5.44 12.85
N ALA A 174 -12.18 5.74 11.56
CA ALA A 174 -12.12 4.73 10.49
C ALA A 174 -10.79 3.99 10.45
N GLN A 175 -9.73 4.60 10.98
CA GLN A 175 -8.40 3.99 11.04
C GLN A 175 -8.13 3.23 12.35
N GLY A 176 -9.15 3.00 13.19
CA GLY A 176 -9.08 2.11 14.35
C GLY A 176 -8.20 2.60 15.51
N ASN A 177 -7.89 3.90 15.57
CA ASN A 177 -7.14 4.48 16.69
C ASN A 177 -8.07 5.31 17.58
N GLY A 178 -7.79 5.31 18.89
CA GLY A 178 -8.34 6.30 19.79
C GLY A 178 -7.99 7.72 19.31
N ILE A 179 -8.83 8.69 19.64
CA ILE A 179 -8.57 10.11 19.38
C ILE A 179 -8.11 10.74 20.69
N ALA A 180 -6.84 11.14 20.76
CA ALA A 180 -6.30 11.87 21.90
C ALA A 180 -6.78 13.34 21.90
N GLY A 181 -6.87 13.95 20.71
CA GLY A 181 -7.31 15.34 20.57
C GLY A 181 -7.38 15.83 19.14
N VAL A 182 -7.86 17.06 18.97
CA VAL A 182 -7.82 17.78 17.69
C VAL A 182 -7.33 19.18 17.93
N VAL A 183 -6.24 19.56 17.25
CA VAL A 183 -5.63 20.87 17.24
C VAL A 183 -6.05 21.60 15.97
N GLU A 184 -6.55 22.82 16.11
CA GLU A 184 -6.88 23.69 14.98
C GLU A 184 -5.86 24.83 14.93
N CYS A 185 -5.31 25.05 13.74
CA CYS A 185 -4.41 26.14 13.42
C CYS A 185 -4.98 26.85 12.18
N ARG A 186 -5.64 27.99 12.38
CA ARG A 186 -6.41 28.68 11.34
C ARG A 186 -6.10 30.17 11.33
N ASN A 187 -6.10 30.75 10.14
CA ASN A 187 -6.24 32.18 9.96
C ASN A 187 -7.71 32.49 9.58
N SER A 188 -8.43 33.24 10.39
CA SER A 188 -9.83 33.61 10.13
C SER A 188 -9.98 34.91 9.34
N THR A 189 -8.94 35.74 9.29
CA THR A 189 -8.94 37.05 8.64
C THR A 189 -8.69 37.02 7.13
N SER A 190 -8.52 35.83 6.55
CA SER A 190 -8.29 35.65 5.09
C SER A 190 -7.01 36.31 4.56
N THR A 191 -6.02 36.59 5.41
CA THR A 191 -4.71 37.10 4.98
C THR A 191 -4.06 36.11 4.00
N PRO A 192 -3.60 36.55 2.82
CA PRO A 192 -2.90 35.66 1.89
C PRO A 192 -1.58 35.18 2.50
N VAL A 193 -1.13 34.00 2.05
CA VAL A 193 0.23 33.52 2.32
C VAL A 193 1.18 34.23 1.36
N ASP A 194 1.85 35.27 1.82
CA ASP A 194 2.75 36.11 1.03
C ASP A 194 4.16 36.19 1.66
N ALA A 195 5.06 36.94 1.02
CA ALA A 195 6.45 37.07 1.46
C ALA A 195 6.60 37.69 2.85
N ALA A 196 5.65 38.53 3.30
CA ALA A 196 5.69 39.17 4.60
C ALA A 196 5.33 38.20 5.73
N HIS A 197 4.49 37.21 5.46
CA HIS A 197 3.99 36.27 6.46
C HIS A 197 4.64 34.89 6.41
N ALA A 198 5.28 34.49 5.30
CA ALA A 198 5.83 33.15 5.13
C ALA A 198 6.83 32.72 6.23
N PRO A 199 7.78 33.56 6.68
CA PRO A 199 8.64 33.20 7.82
C PRO A 199 7.85 32.96 9.12
N ALA A 200 6.83 33.79 9.39
CA ALA A 200 5.97 33.66 10.57
C ALA A 200 5.22 32.33 10.57
N ILE A 201 4.61 31.99 9.43
CA ILE A 201 3.88 30.73 9.25
C ILE A 201 4.79 29.53 9.50
N ALA A 202 5.98 29.52 8.92
CA ALA A 202 6.94 28.43 9.10
C ALA A 202 7.33 28.23 10.57
N GLU A 203 7.62 29.32 11.30
CA GLU A 203 7.98 29.26 12.72
C GLU A 203 6.79 28.89 13.62
N GLU A 204 5.60 29.43 13.35
CA GLU A 204 4.37 29.11 14.08
C GLU A 204 4.01 27.64 13.95
N LEU A 205 4.13 27.04 12.76
CA LEU A 205 3.86 25.60 12.57
C LEU A 205 4.83 24.72 13.37
N VAL A 206 6.13 25.07 13.42
CA VAL A 206 7.10 24.37 14.28
C VAL A 206 6.68 24.46 15.74
N ARG A 207 6.27 25.64 16.20
CA ARG A 207 5.81 25.86 17.58
C ARG A 207 4.53 25.09 17.90
N VAL A 208 3.54 25.10 17.00
CA VAL A 208 2.28 24.37 17.15
C VAL A 208 2.54 22.87 17.26
N LEU A 209 3.28 22.28 16.33
CA LEU A 209 3.56 20.84 16.36
C LEU A 209 4.37 20.43 17.60
N ALA A 210 5.33 21.25 18.03
CA ALA A 210 6.07 21.00 19.28
C ALA A 210 5.17 21.11 20.51
N ALA A 211 4.26 22.08 20.54
CA ALA A 211 3.28 22.25 21.60
C ALA A 211 2.27 21.08 21.66
N THR A 212 1.90 20.50 20.51
CA THR A 212 1.04 19.30 20.46
C THR A 212 1.62 18.14 21.25
N ARG A 213 2.94 17.87 21.13
CA ARG A 213 3.59 16.82 21.93
C ARG A 213 3.48 17.08 23.42
N ARG A 214 3.60 18.34 23.85
CA ARG A 214 3.49 18.72 25.27
C ARG A 214 2.06 18.59 25.79
N ALA A 215 1.08 19.01 24.99
CA ALA A 215 -0.33 18.93 25.33
C ALA A 215 -0.87 17.48 25.32
N TYR A 216 -0.27 16.59 24.53
CA TYR A 216 -0.70 15.19 24.38
C TYR A 216 0.50 14.22 24.49
N PRO A 217 1.15 14.11 25.67
CA PRO A 217 2.39 13.35 25.82
C PRO A 217 2.27 11.85 25.48
N ASN A 218 1.06 11.29 25.61
CA ASN A 218 0.78 9.87 25.37
C ASN A 218 0.19 9.59 23.98
N HIS A 219 0.28 10.54 23.04
CA HIS A 219 -0.25 10.31 21.70
C HIS A 219 0.48 9.17 20.99
N SER A 220 -0.24 8.34 20.22
CA SER A 220 0.35 7.29 19.39
C SER A 220 0.89 7.81 18.04
N GLY A 221 0.58 9.07 17.71
CA GLY A 221 1.01 9.72 16.47
C GLY A 221 0.11 10.92 16.12
N LEU A 222 0.34 11.50 14.94
CA LEU A 222 -0.42 12.65 14.45
C LEU A 222 -1.24 12.29 13.20
N ALA A 223 -2.24 13.10 12.88
CA ALA A 223 -2.86 13.14 11.56
C ALA A 223 -2.93 14.60 11.07
N LEU A 224 -2.30 14.89 9.93
CA LEU A 224 -2.20 16.21 9.33
C LEU A 224 -3.29 16.41 8.29
N PHE A 225 -4.05 17.49 8.44
CA PHE A 225 -5.07 17.94 7.50
C PHE A 225 -4.73 19.37 7.09
N VAL A 226 -4.55 19.62 5.81
CA VAL A 226 -4.18 20.96 5.31
C VAL A 226 -5.25 21.47 4.35
N SER A 227 -5.71 22.69 4.58
CA SER A 227 -6.67 23.40 3.74
C SER A 227 -6.15 24.80 3.39
N GLY A 228 -5.55 24.95 2.23
CA GLY A 228 -4.94 26.22 1.82
C GLY A 228 -4.03 26.07 0.60
N PRO A 229 -3.13 27.04 0.35
CA PRO A 229 -2.20 26.97 -0.76
C PRO A 229 -1.13 25.90 -0.55
N ALA A 230 -0.50 25.48 -1.65
CA ALA A 230 0.58 24.49 -1.64
C ALA A 230 1.76 24.89 -0.73
N SER A 231 2.06 26.19 -0.63
CA SER A 231 3.08 26.73 0.27
C SER A 231 2.81 26.42 1.75
N LEU A 232 1.54 26.48 2.17
CA LEU A 232 1.14 26.12 3.54
C LEU A 232 1.34 24.63 3.81
N ALA A 233 0.95 23.77 2.86
CA ALA A 233 1.16 22.32 2.96
C ALA A 233 2.66 21.97 3.04
N PHE A 234 3.48 22.62 2.23
CA PHE A 234 4.93 22.47 2.27
C PHE A 234 5.52 22.87 3.64
N MET A 235 5.11 24.02 4.17
CA MET A 235 5.57 24.48 5.49
C MET A 235 5.13 23.54 6.63
N ALA A 236 3.92 22.97 6.55
CA ALA A 236 3.45 21.97 7.50
C ALA A 236 4.31 20.69 7.49
N GLY A 237 4.66 20.22 6.29
CA GLY A 237 5.62 19.13 6.10
C GLY A 237 6.99 19.43 6.68
N ARG A 238 7.51 20.63 6.39
CA ARG A 238 8.81 21.09 6.87
C ARG A 238 8.90 21.19 8.40
N ALA A 239 7.80 21.53 9.05
CA ALA A 239 7.72 21.62 10.50
C ALA A 239 7.68 20.25 11.20
N PHE A 240 7.33 19.17 10.48
CA PHE A 240 7.25 17.83 11.03
C PHE A 240 8.63 17.25 11.33
N ASN A 241 8.84 16.81 12.58
CA ASN A 241 10.06 16.14 13.00
C ASN A 241 9.72 14.73 13.52
N PRO A 242 10.02 13.65 12.77
CA PRO A 242 9.65 12.29 13.16
C PRO A 242 10.33 11.82 14.46
N ARG A 243 11.52 12.34 14.78
CA ARG A 243 12.21 12.01 16.05
C ARG A 243 11.46 12.58 17.26
N ALA A 244 10.84 13.74 17.08
CA ALA A 244 10.08 14.42 18.13
C ALA A 244 8.59 14.08 18.11
N MET A 245 8.02 13.58 17.02
CA MET A 245 6.56 13.43 16.88
C MET A 245 6.12 12.02 16.52
N GLY A 246 7.05 11.08 16.31
CA GLY A 246 6.73 9.73 15.87
C GLY A 246 6.24 9.73 14.42
N SER A 247 5.14 9.03 14.14
CA SER A 247 4.53 8.97 12.82
C SER A 247 3.38 9.98 12.66
N ALA A 248 3.21 10.50 11.45
CA ALA A 248 2.07 11.33 11.09
C ALA A 248 1.33 10.79 9.86
N TRP A 249 0.02 10.64 9.95
CA TRP A 249 -0.81 10.40 8.77
C TRP A 249 -1.03 11.69 8.02
N VAL A 250 -0.97 11.64 6.69
CA VAL A 250 -1.27 12.79 5.84
C VAL A 250 -2.59 12.50 5.13
N ALA A 251 -3.59 13.33 5.41
CA ALA A 251 -4.92 13.18 4.86
C ALA A 251 -5.08 13.97 3.55
N SER A 252 -5.81 13.40 2.59
CA SER A 252 -6.31 14.09 1.40
C SER A 252 -7.81 14.29 1.51
N TYR A 253 -8.30 15.47 1.17
CA TYR A 253 -9.75 15.71 1.12
C TYR A 253 -10.31 15.25 -0.23
N ALA A 254 -11.19 14.25 -0.20
CA ALA A 254 -11.92 13.73 -1.33
C ALA A 254 -13.42 13.70 -0.95
N PRO A 255 -14.23 14.67 -1.41
CA PRO A 255 -15.63 14.77 -1.02
C PRO A 255 -16.36 13.42 -1.07
N PRO A 256 -17.08 13.03 -0.01
CA PRO A 256 -17.50 13.86 1.13
C PRO A 256 -16.50 13.91 2.32
N GLY A 257 -15.38 13.19 2.29
CA GLY A 257 -14.54 12.96 3.47
C GLY A 257 -13.04 13.11 3.24
N TYR A 258 -12.27 12.63 4.21
CA TYR A 258 -10.82 12.50 4.04
C TYR A 258 -10.45 11.05 3.74
N GLU A 259 -9.41 10.86 2.94
CA GLU A 259 -8.73 9.59 2.74
C GLU A 259 -7.26 9.69 3.18
N LEU A 260 -6.66 8.55 3.50
CA LEU A 260 -5.26 8.50 3.91
C LEU A 260 -4.39 8.51 2.66
N ALA A 261 -3.62 9.57 2.45
CA ALA A 261 -2.65 9.61 1.37
C ALA A 261 -1.47 8.69 1.70
N PHE A 262 -0.76 8.98 2.80
CA PHE A 262 0.37 8.19 3.27
C PHE A 262 0.74 8.51 4.72
N THR A 263 1.77 7.86 5.24
CA THR A 263 2.30 8.08 6.58
C THR A 263 3.74 8.60 6.51
N LEU A 264 4.04 9.61 7.32
CA LEU A 264 5.37 10.14 7.58
C LEU A 264 5.98 9.48 8.83
N PRO A 265 7.31 9.25 8.88
CA PRO A 265 8.23 9.41 7.76
C PRO A 265 7.88 8.40 6.65
N TRP A 266 7.89 8.87 5.41
CA TRP A 266 7.60 8.01 4.28
C TRP A 266 8.73 6.99 4.14
N LYS A 267 8.36 5.73 4.04
CA LYS A 267 9.28 4.66 3.69
C LYS A 267 8.86 4.21 2.30
N PRO A 268 9.65 4.53 1.26
CA PRO A 268 9.35 4.04 -0.08
C PRO A 268 9.13 2.53 0.01
N ALA A 269 7.97 2.07 -0.48
CA ALA A 269 7.82 0.65 -0.76
C ALA A 269 8.88 0.35 -1.81
N LEU A 270 9.97 -0.30 -1.40
CA LEU A 270 11.01 -0.77 -2.29
C LEU A 270 10.34 -1.81 -3.19
N ARG A 271 9.69 -1.42 -4.27
CA ARG A 271 9.55 -2.35 -5.39
C ARG A 271 10.95 -2.57 -5.90
N VAL A 272 11.59 -3.65 -5.44
CA VAL A 272 12.96 -3.99 -5.83
C VAL A 272 13.04 -4.18 -7.35
N VAL A 273 11.93 -4.62 -7.97
CA VAL A 273 11.82 -4.72 -9.41
C VAL A 273 11.22 -3.44 -10.00
N GLU A 274 12.10 -2.61 -10.56
CA GLU A 274 11.67 -1.49 -11.39
C GLU A 274 10.91 -2.03 -12.61
N LEU A 275 9.68 -1.56 -12.80
CA LEU A 275 8.86 -1.94 -13.95
C LEU A 275 9.50 -1.38 -15.22
N ARG A 276 10.19 -2.23 -15.99
CA ARG A 276 10.77 -1.82 -17.27
C ARG A 276 9.69 -1.24 -18.18
N ARG A 277 9.94 -0.02 -18.67
CA ARG A 277 9.04 0.75 -19.51
C ARG A 277 9.53 0.73 -20.97
N GLY A 278 8.59 0.77 -21.91
CA GLY A 278 8.88 0.79 -23.34
C GLY A 278 7.78 0.12 -24.16
N PRO A 279 7.65 0.44 -25.46
CA PRO A 279 6.58 -0.09 -26.31
C PRO A 279 6.52 -1.63 -26.31
N LYS A 280 7.68 -2.29 -26.31
CA LYS A 280 7.79 -3.76 -26.28
C LYS A 280 7.28 -4.34 -24.96
N GLN A 281 7.61 -3.72 -23.84
CA GLN A 281 7.18 -4.16 -22.51
C GLN A 281 5.68 -3.94 -22.31
N GLU A 282 5.15 -2.80 -22.75
CA GLU A 282 3.70 -2.54 -22.68
C GLU A 282 2.92 -3.47 -23.59
N GLN A 283 3.40 -3.75 -24.80
CA GLN A 283 2.76 -4.73 -25.67
C GLN A 283 2.77 -6.13 -25.04
N ALA A 284 3.83 -6.51 -24.34
CA ALA A 284 3.90 -7.79 -23.65
C ALA A 284 2.89 -7.86 -22.48
N ARG A 285 2.77 -6.80 -21.68
CA ARG A 285 1.74 -6.70 -20.62
C ARG A 285 0.32 -6.72 -21.20
N GLN A 286 0.09 -6.04 -22.31
CA GLN A 286 -1.20 -6.06 -23.01
C GLN A 286 -1.57 -7.47 -23.47
N LYS A 287 -0.61 -8.26 -23.98
CA LYS A 287 -0.86 -9.66 -24.36
C LYS A 287 -1.30 -10.51 -23.16
N VAL A 288 -0.67 -10.31 -21.99
CA VAL A 288 -1.07 -10.98 -20.75
C VAL A 288 -2.49 -10.56 -20.36
N LEU A 289 -2.78 -9.25 -20.37
CA LEU A 289 -4.11 -8.72 -20.05
C LEU A 289 -5.20 -9.30 -20.98
N LEU A 290 -4.95 -9.36 -22.28
CA LEU A 290 -5.91 -9.91 -23.25
C LEU A 290 -6.22 -11.39 -22.98
N ALA A 291 -5.23 -12.20 -22.61
CA ALA A 291 -5.44 -13.59 -22.24
C ALA A 291 -6.29 -13.70 -20.97
N VAL A 292 -5.98 -12.89 -19.96
CA VAL A 292 -6.74 -12.80 -18.71
C VAL A 292 -8.19 -12.38 -18.97
N LEU A 293 -8.42 -11.39 -19.83
CA LEU A 293 -9.77 -10.93 -20.19
C LEU A 293 -10.58 -12.01 -20.90
N ALA A 294 -9.95 -12.82 -21.75
CA ALA A 294 -10.62 -13.95 -22.40
C ALA A 294 -11.07 -14.99 -21.36
N GLY A 295 -10.18 -15.39 -20.43
CA GLY A 295 -10.51 -16.29 -19.34
C GLY A 295 -11.61 -15.73 -18.43
N ALA A 296 -11.54 -14.45 -18.07
CA ALA A 296 -12.53 -13.81 -17.21
C ALA A 296 -13.91 -13.75 -17.87
N ARG A 297 -13.99 -13.48 -19.17
CA ARG A 297 -15.25 -13.55 -19.94
C ARG A 297 -15.81 -14.97 -19.92
N LYS A 298 -14.99 -15.97 -20.21
CA LYS A 298 -15.42 -17.37 -20.15
C LYS A 298 -15.94 -17.74 -18.75
N LEU A 299 -15.23 -17.33 -17.70
CA LEU A 299 -15.66 -17.57 -16.32
C LEU A 299 -17.02 -16.91 -16.04
N LYS A 300 -17.20 -15.64 -16.43
CA LYS A 300 -18.48 -14.93 -16.29
C LYS A 300 -19.63 -15.66 -16.98
N ASP A 301 -19.39 -16.19 -18.19
CA ASP A 301 -20.43 -16.82 -19.00
C ASP A 301 -20.79 -18.24 -18.56
N THR A 302 -19.87 -18.93 -17.86
CA THR A 302 -20.00 -20.37 -17.59
C THR A 302 -20.03 -20.73 -16.11
N LEU A 303 -19.57 -19.88 -15.20
CA LEU A 303 -19.56 -20.17 -13.77
C LEU A 303 -20.99 -20.27 -13.24
N GLN A 304 -21.28 -21.35 -12.51
CA GLN A 304 -22.61 -21.61 -11.96
C GLN A 304 -22.55 -21.84 -10.45
N LEU A 305 -23.73 -21.77 -9.81
CA LEU A 305 -23.87 -21.91 -8.36
C LEU A 305 -23.29 -23.24 -7.84
N GLY A 306 -23.40 -24.32 -8.61
CA GLY A 306 -22.85 -25.63 -8.26
C GLY A 306 -21.32 -25.72 -8.25
N ASP A 307 -20.62 -24.72 -8.80
CA ASP A 307 -19.16 -24.65 -8.75
C ASP A 307 -18.66 -23.97 -7.46
N LEU A 308 -19.55 -23.28 -6.72
CA LEU A 308 -19.19 -22.50 -5.54
C LEU A 308 -19.01 -23.37 -4.28
N PRO A 309 -18.27 -22.87 -3.27
CA PRO A 309 -18.07 -23.60 -2.02
C PRO A 309 -19.35 -23.91 -1.26
N PRO A 310 -19.46 -25.10 -0.63
CA PRO A 310 -20.65 -25.49 0.12
C PRO A 310 -20.82 -24.72 1.43
N PHE A 311 -19.78 -24.02 1.91
CA PHE A 311 -19.90 -23.15 3.09
C PHE A 311 -20.60 -21.83 2.78
N LEU A 312 -20.75 -21.46 1.49
CA LEU A 312 -21.55 -20.31 1.11
C LEU A 312 -23.03 -20.69 1.14
N ALA A 313 -23.83 -19.87 1.81
CA ALA A 313 -25.28 -19.95 1.66
C ALA A 313 -25.66 -19.73 0.19
N PRO A 314 -26.67 -20.42 -0.36
CA PRO A 314 -27.08 -20.27 -1.76
C PRO A 314 -27.34 -18.80 -2.16
N SER A 315 -27.97 -18.01 -1.30
CA SER A 315 -28.21 -16.58 -1.53
C SER A 315 -26.93 -15.75 -1.63
N ALA A 316 -25.91 -16.07 -0.83
CA ALA A 316 -24.60 -15.42 -0.92
C ALA A 316 -23.89 -15.83 -2.23
N GLY A 317 -24.02 -17.09 -2.65
CA GLY A 317 -23.51 -17.56 -3.93
C GLY A 317 -24.16 -16.86 -5.14
N GLU A 318 -25.49 -16.72 -5.15
CA GLU A 318 -26.22 -15.98 -6.18
C GLU A 318 -25.81 -14.50 -6.24
N MET A 319 -25.58 -13.88 -5.09
CA MET A 319 -25.11 -12.50 -5.02
C MET A 319 -23.69 -12.36 -5.58
N LEU A 320 -22.78 -13.28 -5.25
CA LEU A 320 -21.42 -13.31 -5.81
C LEU A 320 -21.44 -13.47 -7.34
N LEU A 321 -22.26 -14.40 -7.85
CA LEU A 321 -22.45 -14.57 -9.29
C LEU A 321 -23.00 -13.30 -9.94
N THR A 322 -24.03 -12.70 -9.36
CA THR A 322 -24.62 -11.45 -9.87
C THR A 322 -23.56 -10.36 -10.01
N ARG A 323 -22.68 -10.21 -9.02
CA ARG A 323 -21.58 -9.24 -9.07
C ARG A 323 -20.52 -9.60 -10.09
N LEU A 324 -20.15 -10.87 -10.21
CA LEU A 324 -19.23 -11.33 -11.25
C LEU A 324 -19.74 -10.96 -12.64
N HIS A 325 -21.03 -11.18 -12.92
CA HIS A 325 -21.67 -10.79 -14.18
C HIS A 325 -21.63 -9.27 -14.41
N GLN A 326 -21.90 -8.49 -13.37
CA GLN A 326 -21.91 -7.03 -13.41
C GLN A 326 -20.52 -6.38 -13.40
N LEU A 327 -19.48 -7.13 -13.05
CA LEU A 327 -18.10 -6.64 -12.94
C LEU A 327 -17.58 -6.24 -14.32
N THR A 328 -17.18 -4.98 -14.45
CA THR A 328 -16.47 -4.47 -15.63
C THR A 328 -14.97 -4.63 -15.40
N ILE A 329 -14.25 -5.18 -16.37
CA ILE A 329 -12.80 -5.33 -16.30
C ILE A 329 -12.19 -4.39 -17.33
N ALA A 330 -11.24 -3.54 -16.90
CA ALA A 330 -10.55 -2.61 -17.80
C ALA A 330 -9.79 -3.38 -18.90
N ASP A 331 -9.86 -2.86 -20.13
CA ASP A 331 -9.19 -3.39 -21.32
C ASP A 331 -7.75 -2.89 -21.50
N GLU A 332 -7.36 -1.89 -20.71
CA GLU A 332 -5.99 -1.36 -20.63
C GLU A 332 -5.43 -1.40 -19.20
N PRO A 333 -4.10 -1.58 -19.03
CA PRO A 333 -3.44 -1.44 -17.74
C PRO A 333 -3.47 0.01 -17.23
N GLU A 334 -4.13 0.26 -16.10
CA GLU A 334 -4.12 1.56 -15.42
C GLU A 334 -3.31 1.47 -14.13
N GLY A 335 -2.44 2.48 -13.90
CA GLY A 335 -1.57 2.51 -12.73
C GLY A 335 -0.57 1.34 -12.64
N ASP A 336 0.11 1.27 -11.50
CA ASP A 336 1.08 0.22 -11.18
C ASP A 336 0.50 -0.85 -10.23
N GLU A 337 -0.69 -0.61 -9.69
CA GLU A 337 -1.42 -1.49 -8.76
C GLU A 337 -2.71 -2.01 -9.36
N THR A 338 -3.03 -3.26 -9.07
CA THR A 338 -4.34 -3.83 -9.38
C THR A 338 -5.35 -3.33 -8.37
N ARG A 339 -6.53 -2.93 -8.84
CA ARG A 339 -7.56 -2.31 -7.99
C ARG A 339 -8.94 -2.85 -8.34
N LEU A 340 -9.70 -3.22 -7.32
CA LEU A 340 -11.14 -3.45 -7.40
C LEU A 340 -11.88 -2.24 -6.81
N SER A 341 -12.61 -1.51 -7.66
CA SER A 341 -13.46 -0.40 -7.23
C SER A 341 -14.86 -0.91 -6.94
N VAL A 342 -15.19 -1.01 -5.65
CA VAL A 342 -16.48 -1.51 -5.14
C VAL A 342 -17.65 -0.69 -5.70
N GLY A 343 -17.58 0.64 -5.56
CA GLY A 343 -18.63 1.54 -6.01
C GLY A 343 -18.82 1.60 -7.53
N GLN A 344 -17.75 1.38 -8.30
CA GLN A 344 -17.80 1.39 -9.76
C GLN A 344 -17.98 -0.01 -10.37
N ARG A 345 -17.96 -1.07 -9.54
CA ARG A 345 -17.95 -2.49 -9.97
C ARG A 345 -16.93 -2.72 -11.08
N ARG A 346 -15.73 -2.18 -10.89
CA ARG A 346 -14.67 -2.16 -11.89
C ARG A 346 -13.38 -2.76 -11.35
N LEU A 347 -12.85 -3.76 -12.04
CA LEU A 347 -11.52 -4.32 -11.79
C LEU A 347 -10.54 -3.76 -12.82
N THR A 348 -9.41 -3.22 -12.35
CA THR A 348 -8.31 -2.81 -13.21
C THR A 348 -7.05 -3.57 -12.83
N PHE A 349 -6.43 -4.26 -13.80
CA PHE A 349 -5.14 -4.91 -13.64
C PHE A 349 -4.00 -3.89 -13.75
N GLY A 350 -3.20 -3.76 -12.69
CA GLY A 350 -2.06 -2.85 -12.67
C GLY A 350 -0.87 -3.40 -13.44
N ARG A 351 0.02 -2.50 -13.88
CA ARG A 351 1.27 -2.90 -14.57
C ARG A 351 2.14 -3.82 -13.74
N GLY A 352 2.09 -3.69 -12.41
CA GLY A 352 2.81 -4.57 -11.49
C GLY A 352 2.41 -6.03 -11.66
N LEU A 353 1.14 -6.35 -11.41
CA LEU A 353 0.64 -7.72 -11.51
C LEU A 353 0.87 -8.32 -12.90
N LEU A 354 0.62 -7.55 -13.95
CA LEU A 354 0.84 -8.00 -15.33
C LEU A 354 2.31 -8.27 -15.63
N GLU A 355 3.23 -7.48 -15.06
CA GLU A 355 4.67 -7.72 -15.19
C GLU A 355 5.11 -8.98 -14.44
N GLY A 356 4.56 -9.23 -13.24
CA GLY A 356 4.78 -10.47 -12.51
C GLY A 356 4.29 -11.69 -13.29
N MET A 357 3.04 -11.66 -13.75
CA MET A 357 2.46 -12.73 -14.59
C MET A 357 3.23 -12.96 -15.89
N ARG A 358 3.80 -11.91 -16.49
CA ARG A 358 4.63 -12.03 -17.70
C ARG A 358 5.85 -12.92 -17.49
N GLN A 359 6.38 -12.99 -16.27
CA GLN A 359 7.53 -13.81 -15.92
C GLN A 359 7.17 -15.28 -15.67
N LEU A 360 5.89 -15.58 -15.50
CA LEU A 360 5.39 -16.94 -15.32
C LEU A 360 5.19 -17.66 -16.67
N ASP A 361 5.23 -18.99 -16.61
CA ASP A 361 4.78 -19.82 -17.73
C ASP A 361 3.33 -19.52 -18.08
N GLU A 362 2.99 -19.64 -19.37
CA GLU A 362 1.66 -19.33 -19.90
C GLU A 362 0.52 -20.04 -19.17
N ARG A 363 0.78 -21.28 -18.72
CA ARG A 363 -0.19 -22.08 -17.97
C ARG A 363 -0.64 -21.47 -16.65
N TYR A 364 0.13 -20.54 -16.07
CA TYR A 364 -0.19 -19.91 -14.78
C TYR A 364 -0.90 -18.56 -14.93
N ARG A 365 -0.76 -17.89 -16.08
CA ARG A 365 -1.16 -16.48 -16.23
C ARG A 365 -2.67 -16.28 -16.07
N GLU A 366 -3.45 -17.03 -16.84
CA GLU A 366 -4.91 -16.96 -16.79
C GLU A 366 -5.44 -17.48 -15.43
N PRO A 367 -5.10 -18.69 -14.96
CA PRO A 367 -5.59 -19.18 -13.67
C PRO A 367 -5.26 -18.26 -12.50
N LEU A 368 -4.05 -17.70 -12.44
CA LEU A 368 -3.67 -16.77 -11.36
C LEU A 368 -4.56 -15.52 -11.37
N ALA A 369 -4.85 -14.98 -12.54
CA ALA A 369 -5.69 -13.80 -12.65
C ALA A 369 -7.15 -14.09 -12.27
N LEU A 370 -7.65 -15.29 -12.61
CA LEU A 370 -9.00 -15.72 -12.20
C LEU A 370 -9.07 -15.96 -10.69
N GLN A 371 -8.04 -16.57 -10.09
CA GLN A 371 -7.94 -16.74 -8.63
C GLN A 371 -7.98 -15.38 -7.95
N TYR A 372 -7.16 -14.44 -8.41
CA TYR A 372 -7.12 -13.08 -7.90
C TYR A 372 -8.48 -12.37 -8.05
N LEU A 373 -9.14 -12.50 -9.22
CA LEU A 373 -10.45 -11.90 -9.45
C LEU A 373 -11.50 -12.40 -8.45
N LEU A 374 -11.59 -13.72 -8.24
CA LEU A 374 -12.57 -14.30 -7.30
C LEU A 374 -12.24 -13.98 -5.84
N HIS A 375 -10.94 -13.95 -5.49
CA HIS A 375 -10.45 -13.54 -4.18
C HIS A 375 -10.91 -12.11 -3.84
N GLU A 376 -10.61 -11.15 -4.72
CA GLU A 376 -11.01 -9.75 -4.53
C GLU A 376 -12.53 -9.56 -4.56
N LEU A 377 -13.23 -10.31 -5.41
CA LEU A 377 -14.69 -10.26 -5.47
C LEU A 377 -15.35 -10.73 -4.16
N PHE A 378 -14.73 -11.68 -3.46
CA PHE A 378 -15.22 -12.16 -2.18
C PHE A 378 -15.01 -11.15 -1.05
N HIS A 379 -13.91 -10.39 -1.07
CA HIS A 379 -13.67 -9.31 -0.11
C HIS A 379 -14.72 -8.18 -0.16
N PHE A 380 -15.50 -8.09 -1.24
CA PHE A 380 -16.59 -7.11 -1.39
C PHE A 380 -17.59 -7.13 -0.22
N ASP A 381 -17.91 -8.30 0.34
CA ASP A 381 -18.86 -8.46 1.46
C ASP A 381 -18.21 -8.40 2.84
N GLN A 382 -16.89 -8.40 2.91
CA GLN A 382 -16.15 -8.49 4.17
C GLN A 382 -15.79 -7.11 4.73
N GLU A 383 -16.36 -6.05 4.16
CA GLU A 383 -16.07 -4.65 4.45
C GLU A 383 -14.58 -4.29 4.32
N LEU A 384 -13.76 -5.17 3.75
CA LEU A 384 -12.35 -4.91 3.48
C LEU A 384 -12.26 -4.06 2.22
N THR A 385 -11.99 -2.78 2.44
CA THR A 385 -11.74 -1.81 1.37
C THR A 385 -10.31 -1.32 1.46
N SER A 386 -9.78 -0.77 0.37
CA SER A 386 -8.48 -0.08 0.39
C SER A 386 -8.39 1.03 1.46
N GLN A 387 -9.53 1.53 1.96
CA GLN A 387 -9.61 2.60 2.96
C GLN A 387 -9.42 2.11 4.40
N ASN A 388 -9.79 0.87 4.72
CA ASN A 388 -9.67 0.30 6.08
C ASN A 388 -8.71 -0.89 6.18
N TYR A 389 -8.19 -1.40 5.05
CA TYR A 389 -7.20 -2.48 5.01
C TYR A 389 -6.00 -2.23 5.96
N ARG A 390 -5.50 -0.99 6.04
CA ARG A 390 -4.40 -0.63 6.97
C ARG A 390 -4.81 -0.63 8.44
N GLY A 391 -6.08 -0.35 8.74
CA GLY A 391 -6.64 -0.45 10.09
C GLY A 391 -6.81 -1.90 10.53
N VAL A 392 -7.32 -2.76 9.63
CA VAL A 392 -7.45 -4.21 9.85
C VAL A 392 -6.09 -4.91 9.89
N GLY A 393 -5.10 -4.40 9.15
CA GLY A 393 -3.73 -4.95 9.12
C GLY A 393 -3.03 -5.04 10.48
N ARG A 394 -3.50 -4.32 11.50
CA ARG A 394 -3.03 -4.47 12.89
C ARG A 394 -3.47 -5.79 13.54
N GLY A 395 -4.58 -6.35 13.06
CA GLY A 395 -5.06 -7.68 13.42
C GLY A 395 -4.56 -8.71 12.43
N GLY A 396 -3.24 -8.96 12.37
CA GLY A 396 -2.63 -9.85 11.38
C GLY A 396 -3.28 -11.24 11.29
N PHE A 397 -3.80 -11.77 12.41
CA PHE A 397 -4.59 -13.01 12.43
C PHE A 397 -5.99 -12.87 11.80
N ALA A 398 -6.68 -11.75 12.04
CA ALA A 398 -7.99 -11.50 11.45
C ALA A 398 -7.88 -11.31 9.93
N LEU A 399 -6.85 -10.58 9.49
CA LEU A 399 -6.57 -10.43 8.06
C LEU A 399 -6.22 -11.77 7.41
N GLU A 400 -5.35 -12.56 8.05
CA GLU A 400 -5.02 -13.91 7.57
C GLU A 400 -6.27 -14.80 7.46
N GLU A 401 -7.18 -14.74 8.44
CA GLU A 401 -8.40 -15.54 8.43
C GLU A 401 -9.31 -15.16 7.26
N VAL A 402 -9.46 -13.86 7.00
CA VAL A 402 -10.29 -13.38 5.88
C VAL A 402 -9.66 -13.75 4.54
N ASP A 403 -8.35 -13.52 4.37
CA ASP A 403 -7.61 -13.88 3.16
C ASP A 403 -7.63 -15.41 2.93
N TYR A 404 -7.55 -16.22 4.01
CA TYR A 404 -7.62 -17.67 3.92
C TYR A 404 -8.92 -18.13 3.27
N TRP A 405 -10.06 -17.61 3.72
CA TRP A 405 -11.36 -18.00 3.15
C TRP A 405 -11.58 -17.47 1.73
N ALA A 406 -11.02 -16.30 1.40
CA ALA A 406 -11.02 -15.77 0.03
C ALA A 406 -10.20 -16.65 -0.91
N ASP A 407 -9.01 -17.08 -0.49
CA ASP A 407 -8.17 -18.03 -1.24
C ASP A 407 -8.87 -19.39 -1.41
N ILE A 408 -9.45 -19.96 -0.33
CA ILE A 408 -10.22 -21.22 -0.40
C ILE A 408 -11.38 -21.10 -1.40
N LEU A 409 -12.11 -19.99 -1.37
CA LEU A 409 -13.20 -19.74 -2.30
C LEU A 409 -12.70 -19.71 -3.73
N ALA A 410 -11.67 -18.93 -4.02
CA ALA A 410 -11.12 -18.80 -5.37
C ALA A 410 -10.60 -20.14 -5.91
N ILE A 411 -9.74 -20.82 -5.14
CA ILE A 411 -9.12 -22.10 -5.51
C ILE A 411 -10.18 -23.18 -5.71
N GLY A 412 -11.08 -23.35 -4.75
CA GLY A 412 -12.09 -24.42 -4.81
C GLY A 412 -13.15 -24.18 -5.88
N THR A 413 -13.52 -22.90 -6.12
CA THR A 413 -14.43 -22.53 -7.21
C THR A 413 -13.82 -22.85 -8.56
N LEU A 414 -12.58 -22.42 -8.81
CA LEU A 414 -11.92 -22.68 -10.09
C LEU A 414 -11.61 -24.15 -10.30
N THR A 415 -11.28 -24.89 -9.23
CA THR A 415 -11.13 -26.35 -9.30
C THR A 415 -12.43 -27.00 -9.76
N SER A 416 -13.57 -26.67 -9.13
CA SER A 416 -14.88 -27.24 -9.47
C SER A 416 -15.30 -26.86 -10.89
N TRP A 417 -15.15 -25.59 -11.24
CA TRP A 417 -15.42 -25.06 -12.57
C TRP A 417 -14.59 -25.75 -13.65
N ARG A 418 -13.27 -25.91 -13.45
CA ARG A 418 -12.38 -26.61 -14.39
C ARG A 418 -12.74 -28.09 -14.54
N MET A 419 -13.04 -28.79 -13.45
CA MET A 419 -13.47 -30.19 -13.53
C MET A 419 -14.76 -30.33 -14.33
N ARG A 420 -15.71 -29.41 -14.18
CA ARG A 420 -16.96 -29.41 -14.94
C ARG A 420 -16.72 -29.11 -16.42
N GLU A 421 -16.04 -28.01 -16.72
CA GLU A 421 -15.78 -27.55 -18.09
C GLU A 421 -14.83 -28.48 -18.88
N GLY A 422 -13.89 -29.13 -18.20
CA GLY A 422 -12.94 -30.07 -18.81
C GLY A 422 -13.47 -31.50 -18.98
N GLY A 423 -14.72 -31.76 -18.58
CA GLY A 423 -15.42 -33.01 -18.83
C GLY A 423 -14.96 -34.21 -17.99
N PRO A 424 -15.40 -35.44 -18.35
CA PRO A 424 -15.27 -36.63 -17.51
C PRO A 424 -13.83 -37.02 -17.15
N GLN A 425 -12.83 -36.65 -17.97
CA GLN A 425 -11.43 -36.95 -17.68
C GLN A 425 -10.94 -36.19 -16.46
N LEU A 426 -11.17 -34.87 -16.40
CA LEU A 426 -10.75 -34.06 -15.24
C LEU A 426 -11.53 -34.42 -13.97
N GLN A 427 -12.80 -34.82 -14.11
CA GLN A 427 -13.62 -35.26 -12.98
C GLN A 427 -13.11 -36.54 -12.31
N ARG A 428 -12.36 -37.39 -13.02
CA ARG A 428 -11.75 -38.60 -12.44
C ARG A 428 -10.45 -38.32 -11.68
N GLU A 429 -9.90 -37.12 -11.81
CA GLU A 429 -8.60 -36.74 -11.23
C GLU A 429 -8.70 -35.47 -10.36
N PRO A 430 -9.65 -35.37 -9.41
CA PRO A 430 -9.87 -34.13 -8.66
C PRO A 430 -8.64 -33.70 -7.86
N GLY A 431 -7.85 -34.66 -7.35
CA GLY A 431 -6.60 -34.37 -6.65
C GLY A 431 -5.55 -33.69 -7.52
N ARG A 432 -5.44 -34.08 -8.81
CA ARG A 432 -4.53 -33.43 -9.75
C ARG A 432 -4.99 -32.00 -10.05
N VAL A 433 -6.27 -31.82 -10.37
CA VAL A 433 -6.82 -30.49 -10.71
C VAL A 433 -6.68 -29.54 -9.54
N LEU A 434 -6.98 -29.99 -8.32
CA LEU A 434 -6.82 -29.19 -7.11
C LEU A 434 -5.35 -28.85 -6.84
N ALA A 435 -4.43 -29.81 -6.99
CA ALA A 435 -3.00 -29.57 -6.81
C ALA A 435 -2.47 -28.54 -7.83
N GLU A 436 -2.94 -28.57 -9.07
CA GLU A 436 -2.60 -27.56 -10.08
C GLU A 436 -3.07 -26.16 -9.69
N GLU A 437 -4.28 -26.02 -9.15
CA GLU A 437 -4.78 -24.71 -8.66
C GLU A 437 -4.00 -24.23 -7.43
N LEU A 438 -3.60 -25.12 -6.52
CA LEU A 438 -2.77 -24.76 -5.37
C LEU A 438 -1.35 -24.35 -5.79
N ASP A 439 -0.79 -24.97 -6.83
CA ASP A 439 0.49 -24.56 -7.41
C ASP A 439 0.38 -23.15 -8.03
N VAL A 440 -0.72 -22.84 -8.72
CA VAL A 440 -1.01 -21.47 -9.21
C VAL A 440 -0.98 -20.47 -8.05
N SER A 441 -1.62 -20.78 -6.91
CA SER A 441 -1.65 -19.88 -5.76
C SER A 441 -0.26 -19.66 -5.15
N LEU A 442 0.53 -20.74 -4.98
CA LEU A 442 1.91 -20.64 -4.49
C LEU A 442 2.79 -19.79 -5.41
N ARG A 443 2.68 -20.00 -6.74
CA ARG A 443 3.39 -19.18 -7.74
C ARG A 443 2.93 -17.74 -7.74
N GLY A 444 1.64 -17.50 -7.50
CA GLY A 444 1.08 -16.17 -7.32
C GLY A 444 1.72 -15.43 -6.16
N ILE A 445 1.71 -16.05 -4.97
CA ILE A 445 2.31 -15.49 -3.75
C ILE A 445 3.80 -15.22 -3.97
N GLU A 446 4.55 -16.17 -4.53
CA GLU A 446 5.97 -16.00 -4.86
C GLU A 446 6.19 -14.82 -5.81
N THR A 447 5.36 -14.67 -6.83
CA THR A 447 5.47 -13.57 -7.81
C THR A 447 5.30 -12.20 -7.14
N PHE A 448 4.28 -12.05 -6.29
CA PHE A 448 4.05 -10.80 -5.56
C PHE A 448 5.21 -10.49 -4.62
N ASP A 449 5.68 -11.49 -3.89
CA ASP A 449 6.77 -11.34 -2.93
C ASP A 449 8.10 -11.02 -3.62
N ARG A 450 8.38 -11.60 -4.79
CA ARG A 450 9.56 -11.28 -5.59
C ARG A 450 9.51 -9.87 -6.15
N MET A 451 8.34 -9.39 -6.52
CA MET A 451 8.17 -8.00 -6.94
C MET A 451 8.41 -7.02 -5.79
N GLU A 452 8.03 -7.40 -4.57
CA GLU A 452 8.21 -6.58 -3.36
C GLU A 452 9.63 -6.67 -2.78
N HIS A 453 10.27 -7.84 -2.81
CA HIS A 453 11.53 -8.07 -2.08
C HIS A 453 12.71 -8.49 -2.98
N GLY A 454 12.49 -8.72 -4.27
CA GLY A 454 13.49 -9.27 -5.18
C GLY A 454 13.68 -10.78 -4.99
N GLU A 455 14.91 -11.26 -5.16
CA GLU A 455 15.22 -12.70 -5.11
C GLU A 455 15.19 -13.30 -3.69
N ARG A 456 15.11 -12.46 -2.65
CA ARG A 456 15.04 -12.92 -1.26
C ARG A 456 14.20 -11.98 -0.39
N ILE A 457 13.33 -12.55 0.43
CA ILE A 457 12.57 -11.78 1.44
C ILE A 457 13.51 -11.38 2.58
N GLY A 458 13.74 -10.07 2.74
CA GLY A 458 14.51 -9.51 3.86
C GLY A 458 13.71 -9.56 5.17
N ASP A 459 12.67 -8.73 5.26
CA ASP A 459 11.76 -8.68 6.40
C ASP A 459 10.59 -9.65 6.22
N LEU A 460 10.82 -10.94 6.51
CA LEU A 460 9.77 -11.96 6.41
C LEU A 460 8.75 -11.82 7.55
N LEU A 461 7.52 -11.45 7.23
CA LEU A 461 6.41 -11.43 8.18
C LEU A 461 5.96 -12.85 8.53
N GLU A 462 5.60 -13.08 9.80
CA GLU A 462 5.15 -14.39 10.25
C GLU A 462 3.87 -14.86 9.56
N ARG A 463 2.93 -13.93 9.33
CA ARG A 463 1.74 -14.13 8.48
C ARG A 463 2.09 -14.67 7.09
N ARG A 464 3.12 -14.08 6.45
CA ARG A 464 3.56 -14.45 5.11
C ARG A 464 4.14 -15.86 5.12
N LEU A 465 4.99 -16.17 6.10
CA LEU A 465 5.51 -17.53 6.31
C LEU A 465 4.37 -18.54 6.44
N ARG A 466 3.39 -18.29 7.32
CA ARG A 466 2.24 -19.20 7.50
C ARG A 466 1.46 -19.41 6.20
N ARG A 467 1.26 -18.36 5.40
CA ARG A 467 0.59 -18.48 4.09
C ARG A 467 1.29 -19.51 3.18
N TYR A 468 2.62 -19.46 3.04
CA TYR A 468 3.36 -20.47 2.27
C TYR A 468 3.18 -21.88 2.83
N LEU A 469 3.32 -22.03 4.14
CA LEU A 469 3.23 -23.33 4.81
C LEU A 469 1.83 -23.96 4.65
N ILE A 470 0.78 -23.17 4.83
CA ILE A 470 -0.62 -23.59 4.67
C ILE A 470 -0.87 -24.09 3.25
N TRP A 471 -0.51 -23.31 2.23
CA TRP A 471 -0.80 -23.68 0.85
C TRP A 471 0.06 -24.83 0.34
N ALA A 472 1.33 -24.91 0.77
CA ALA A 472 2.19 -26.04 0.46
C ALA A 472 1.68 -27.34 1.11
N LEU A 473 1.13 -27.28 2.33
CA LEU A 473 0.52 -28.44 2.97
C LEU A 473 -0.81 -28.83 2.33
N HIS A 474 -1.66 -27.87 1.96
CA HIS A 474 -2.85 -28.15 1.15
C HIS A 474 -2.48 -28.82 -0.17
N HIS A 475 -1.41 -28.38 -0.84
CA HIS A 475 -0.94 -29.00 -2.08
C HIS A 475 -0.54 -30.46 -1.87
N ALA A 476 0.20 -30.77 -0.80
CA ALA A 476 0.54 -32.14 -0.44
C ALA A 476 -0.71 -33.00 -0.15
N ARG A 477 -1.70 -32.43 0.57
CA ARG A 477 -2.98 -33.09 0.87
C ARG A 477 -3.82 -33.33 -0.40
N ALA A 478 -3.83 -32.39 -1.34
CA ALA A 478 -4.59 -32.50 -2.59
C ALA A 478 -4.13 -33.68 -3.44
N LYS A 479 -2.82 -33.96 -3.47
CA LYS A 479 -2.25 -35.10 -4.22
C LYS A 479 -2.75 -36.47 -3.76
N THR A 480 -3.27 -36.58 -2.53
CA THR A 480 -3.78 -37.84 -2.00
C THR A 480 -5.28 -38.02 -2.21
N LEU A 481 -5.95 -37.01 -2.79
CA LEU A 481 -7.40 -37.02 -2.98
C LEU A 481 -7.85 -38.05 -4.03
N ARG A 482 -8.80 -38.90 -3.64
CA ARG A 482 -9.44 -39.88 -4.53
C ARG A 482 -10.64 -39.29 -5.27
N HIS A 483 -11.00 -39.92 -6.39
CA HIS A 483 -12.06 -39.45 -7.30
C HIS A 483 -13.45 -39.30 -6.63
N ASP A 484 -13.75 -40.09 -5.60
CA ASP A 484 -15.04 -40.17 -4.91
C ASP A 484 -15.14 -39.24 -3.69
N THR A 485 -14.03 -38.63 -3.29
CA THR A 485 -13.90 -37.99 -1.98
C THR A 485 -14.41 -36.53 -1.97
N GLY A 486 -14.41 -35.87 -3.14
CA GLY A 486 -14.79 -34.46 -3.29
C GLY A 486 -13.74 -33.49 -2.74
N ILE A 487 -13.45 -32.42 -3.48
CA ILE A 487 -12.37 -31.45 -3.13
C ILE A 487 -12.62 -30.72 -1.80
N TRP A 488 -13.87 -30.57 -1.41
CA TRP A 488 -14.26 -29.86 -0.19
C TRP A 488 -13.91 -30.60 1.10
N LYS A 489 -13.56 -31.91 1.05
CA LYS A 489 -12.97 -32.57 2.22
C LYS A 489 -11.54 -32.09 2.52
N VAL A 490 -10.84 -31.58 1.51
CA VAL A 490 -9.50 -30.99 1.68
C VAL A 490 -9.61 -29.53 2.14
N LEU A 491 -10.47 -28.76 1.47
CA LEU A 491 -10.56 -27.31 1.59
C LEU A 491 -11.60 -26.81 2.62
N GLY A 492 -12.60 -27.62 2.96
CA GLY A 492 -13.78 -27.19 3.73
C GLY A 492 -13.53 -26.93 5.21
N GLU A 493 -12.35 -27.28 5.72
CA GLU A 493 -11.95 -27.00 7.10
C GLU A 493 -10.69 -26.13 7.14
N ARG A 494 -10.64 -25.24 8.15
CA ARG A 494 -9.48 -24.38 8.39
C ARG A 494 -8.26 -25.22 8.76
N LEU A 495 -7.20 -25.08 7.95
CA LEU A 495 -5.89 -25.66 8.19
C LEU A 495 -4.97 -24.57 8.75
N ILE A 496 -4.44 -24.75 9.96
CA ILE A 496 -3.44 -23.85 10.55
C ILE A 496 -2.09 -24.54 10.50
N VAL A 497 -1.06 -23.81 10.05
CA VAL A 497 0.32 -24.28 10.03
C VAL A 497 1.23 -23.18 10.56
N GLU A 498 2.03 -23.47 11.57
CA GLU A 498 2.87 -22.49 12.27
C GLU A 498 4.23 -23.07 12.66
N LEU A 499 5.27 -22.23 12.68
CA LEU A 499 6.56 -22.54 13.29
C LEU A 499 6.70 -21.85 14.63
N ALA A 500 7.13 -22.57 15.66
CA ALA A 500 7.46 -21.98 16.95
C ALA A 500 8.52 -22.80 17.72
N PRO A 501 9.36 -22.16 18.55
CA PRO A 501 9.49 -20.72 18.71
C PRO A 501 10.21 -20.04 17.52
N LEU A 502 9.87 -18.78 17.26
CA LEU A 502 10.54 -17.91 16.30
C LEU A 502 10.89 -16.58 16.97
N ARG A 503 12.15 -16.13 16.83
CA ARG A 503 12.57 -14.82 17.30
C ARG A 503 12.17 -13.76 16.27
N GLY A 504 11.54 -12.69 16.74
CA GLY A 504 11.08 -11.61 15.86
C GLY A 504 11.02 -10.25 16.55
N ARG A 505 10.63 -9.24 15.76
CA ARG A 505 10.33 -7.87 16.20
C ARG A 505 9.00 -7.43 15.60
N PHE A 506 8.32 -6.48 16.20
CA PHE A 506 7.17 -5.83 15.57
C PHE A 506 7.63 -4.70 14.66
N ASP A 507 6.99 -4.54 13.51
CA ASP A 507 7.19 -3.40 12.63
C ASP A 507 6.32 -2.20 13.04
N THR A 508 6.29 -1.15 12.21
CA THR A 508 5.51 0.07 12.48
C THR A 508 4.00 -0.12 12.43
N VAL A 509 3.50 -1.24 11.89
CA VAL A 509 2.08 -1.59 11.85
C VAL A 509 1.73 -2.72 12.84
N HIS A 510 2.68 -3.10 13.70
CA HIS A 510 2.56 -4.17 14.69
C HIS A 510 2.46 -5.58 14.09
N ASP A 511 2.95 -5.79 12.87
CA ASP A 511 3.15 -7.13 12.31
C ASP A 511 4.49 -7.71 12.82
N LYS A 512 4.49 -9.00 13.16
CA LYS A 512 5.71 -9.69 13.62
C LYS A 512 6.60 -10.06 12.43
N VAL A 513 7.77 -9.43 12.37
CA VAL A 513 8.87 -9.73 11.46
C VAL A 513 9.77 -10.80 12.08
N ILE A 514 10.01 -11.89 11.35
CA ILE A 514 10.90 -12.97 11.75
C ILE A 514 12.36 -12.52 11.57
N ILE A 515 13.13 -12.57 12.65
CA ILE A 515 14.58 -12.35 12.63
C ILE A 515 15.26 -13.69 12.33
N GLU A 516 14.99 -14.71 13.14
CA GLU A 516 15.60 -16.04 13.05
C GLU A 516 14.70 -17.15 13.62
N ALA A 517 14.87 -18.36 13.10
CA ALA A 517 14.40 -19.59 13.75
C ALA A 517 15.39 -20.02 14.83
N LEU A 518 14.90 -20.69 15.88
CA LEU A 518 15.72 -21.20 16.97
C LEU A 518 16.04 -22.70 16.74
N PRO A 519 17.09 -23.26 17.37
CA PRO A 519 17.46 -24.67 17.19
C PRO A 519 16.36 -25.67 17.58
N ASP A 520 15.45 -25.25 18.46
CA ASP A 520 14.30 -26.02 18.97
C ASP A 520 12.98 -25.69 18.24
N THR A 521 13.02 -24.92 17.15
CA THR A 521 11.82 -24.64 16.34
C THR A 521 11.16 -25.94 15.86
N GLU A 522 9.86 -26.06 16.12
CA GLU A 522 8.96 -27.12 15.69
C GLU A 522 7.96 -26.60 14.65
N LEU A 523 7.35 -27.52 13.89
CA LEU A 523 6.16 -27.25 13.08
C LEU A 523 4.91 -27.72 13.82
N PHE A 524 3.94 -26.83 13.94
CA PHE A 524 2.62 -27.09 14.50
C PHE A 524 1.59 -27.09 13.37
N VAL A 525 0.72 -28.10 13.36
CA VAL A 525 -0.40 -28.17 12.42
C VAL A 525 -1.69 -28.38 13.22
N VAL A 526 -2.74 -27.62 12.90
CA VAL A 526 -4.09 -27.83 13.43
C VAL A 526 -5.06 -28.05 12.28
N TRP A 527 -5.76 -29.18 12.33
CA TRP A 527 -6.82 -29.52 11.38
C TRP A 527 -7.83 -30.47 12.05
N GLY A 528 -9.12 -30.35 11.77
CA GLY A 528 -10.14 -31.22 12.37
C GLY A 528 -10.14 -31.21 13.90
N ARG A 529 -9.81 -30.06 14.51
CA ARG A 529 -9.63 -29.89 15.98
C ARG A 529 -8.53 -30.76 16.60
N ARG A 530 -7.59 -31.27 15.79
CA ARG A 530 -6.44 -32.06 16.24
C ARG A 530 -5.16 -31.26 16.06
N LEU A 531 -4.30 -31.29 17.07
CA LEU A 531 -2.98 -30.67 17.06
C LEU A 531 -1.92 -31.73 16.74
N MET A 532 -1.06 -31.44 15.76
CA MET A 532 0.13 -32.21 15.43
C MET A 532 1.37 -31.36 15.70
N ARG A 533 2.41 -32.00 16.26
CA ARG A 533 3.69 -31.37 16.59
C ARG A 533 4.82 -32.14 15.93
N LEU A 534 5.55 -31.48 15.04
CA LEU A 534 6.66 -32.10 14.31
C LEU A 534 7.98 -31.44 14.70
N HIS A 535 8.75 -32.18 15.48
CA HIS A 535 10.11 -31.82 15.88
C HIS A 535 11.13 -32.12 14.79
N ARG A 536 12.34 -31.53 14.92
CA ARG A 536 13.51 -31.87 14.09
C ARG A 536 13.82 -33.37 14.13
N ARG A 537 14.00 -33.97 12.95
CA ARG A 537 14.37 -35.39 12.76
C ARG A 537 15.24 -35.54 11.50
N PRO A 538 15.94 -36.67 11.29
CA PRO A 538 16.65 -36.91 10.04
C PRO A 538 15.72 -36.75 8.83
N GLY A 539 16.07 -35.87 7.90
CA GLY A 539 15.27 -35.56 6.71
C GLY A 539 14.18 -34.49 6.88
N PHE A 540 13.97 -33.97 8.09
CA PHE A 540 13.00 -32.90 8.35
C PHE A 540 13.51 -31.90 9.40
N GLU A 541 13.74 -30.66 8.97
CA GLU A 541 14.27 -29.58 9.80
C GLU A 541 13.31 -28.37 9.76
N PRO A 542 12.41 -28.20 10.76
CA PRO A 542 11.43 -27.12 10.75
C PRO A 542 12.05 -25.73 10.66
N ALA A 543 13.18 -25.50 11.33
CA ALA A 543 13.89 -24.22 11.30
C ALA A 543 14.31 -23.80 9.87
N ALA A 544 14.62 -24.77 9.00
CA ALA A 544 15.04 -24.50 7.62
C ALA A 544 13.91 -23.92 6.76
N LEU A 545 12.63 -24.14 7.13
CA LEU A 545 11.48 -23.62 6.39
C LEU A 545 11.46 -22.09 6.32
N VAL A 546 12.04 -21.40 7.31
CA VAL A 546 12.17 -19.93 7.28
C VAL A 546 13.05 -19.49 6.11
N ASP A 547 14.22 -20.09 5.94
CA ASP A 547 15.13 -19.71 4.86
C ASP A 547 14.65 -20.21 3.50
N ILE A 548 14.03 -21.39 3.44
CA ILE A 548 13.37 -21.91 2.23
C ILE A 548 12.35 -20.92 1.68
N VAL A 549 11.48 -20.38 2.55
CA VAL A 549 10.49 -19.37 2.14
C VAL A 549 11.17 -18.05 1.78
N ARG A 550 12.18 -17.62 2.53
CA ARG A 550 12.93 -16.39 2.19
C ARG A 550 13.57 -16.46 0.80
N THR A 551 14.06 -17.62 0.36
CA THR A 551 14.71 -17.81 -0.94
C THR A 551 13.78 -18.36 -2.01
N PHE A 552 12.49 -18.51 -1.71
CA PHE A 552 11.50 -19.08 -2.63
C PHE A 552 11.88 -20.49 -3.16
N ASP A 553 12.52 -21.34 -2.33
CA ASP A 553 12.80 -22.73 -2.72
C ASP A 553 11.53 -23.59 -2.61
N GLN A 554 10.61 -23.38 -3.55
CA GLN A 554 9.31 -24.04 -3.55
C GLN A 554 9.44 -25.56 -3.66
N SER A 555 10.48 -26.08 -4.35
CA SER A 555 10.69 -27.52 -4.48
C SER A 555 10.96 -28.15 -3.11
N LEU A 556 11.85 -27.55 -2.33
CA LEU A 556 12.17 -28.04 -0.99
C LEU A 556 11.00 -27.82 -0.02
N LEU A 557 10.29 -26.70 -0.12
CA LEU A 557 9.07 -26.44 0.66
C LEU A 557 8.02 -27.54 0.44
N LEU A 558 7.69 -27.84 -0.82
CA LEU A 558 6.71 -28.86 -1.17
C LEU A 558 7.13 -30.24 -0.67
N LYS A 559 8.41 -30.61 -0.85
CA LYS A 559 8.95 -31.89 -0.35
C LYS A 559 8.84 -32.02 1.16
N MET A 560 9.08 -30.95 1.91
CA MET A 560 8.91 -30.96 3.37
C MET A 560 7.45 -31.11 3.77
N MET A 561 6.52 -30.46 3.07
CA MET A 561 5.09 -30.60 3.37
C MET A 561 4.53 -31.96 2.95
N GLU A 562 5.07 -32.59 1.90
CA GLU A 562 4.77 -33.98 1.53
C GLU A 562 5.18 -34.94 2.65
N TYR A 563 6.37 -34.77 3.23
CA TYR A 563 6.81 -35.53 4.40
C TYR A 563 5.85 -35.35 5.60
N VAL A 564 5.38 -34.12 5.86
CA VAL A 564 4.41 -33.83 6.94
C VAL A 564 3.10 -34.56 6.69
N ALA A 565 2.55 -34.47 5.48
CA ALA A 565 1.30 -35.13 5.09
C ALA A 565 1.39 -36.66 5.18
N GLU A 566 2.52 -37.25 4.75
CA GLU A 566 2.78 -38.69 4.87
C GLU A 566 2.92 -39.11 6.34
N LYS A 567 3.64 -38.33 7.14
CA LYS A 567 3.89 -38.69 8.54
C LYS A 567 2.63 -38.67 9.40
N GLU A 568 1.75 -37.71 9.14
CA GLU A 568 0.48 -37.51 9.84
C GLU A 568 -0.73 -37.95 8.99
N HIS A 569 -0.52 -38.91 8.08
CA HIS A 569 -1.51 -39.38 7.10
C HIS A 569 -2.90 -39.67 7.71
N ALA A 570 -2.93 -40.34 8.87
CA ALA A 570 -4.18 -40.70 9.55
C ALA A 570 -5.02 -39.49 9.96
N VAL A 571 -4.40 -38.32 10.13
CA VAL A 571 -5.06 -37.07 10.48
C VAL A 571 -5.20 -36.15 9.27
N LEU A 572 -4.14 -35.95 8.47
CA LEU A 572 -4.15 -34.92 7.42
C LEU A 572 -4.77 -35.37 6.10
N THR A 573 -4.84 -36.69 5.86
CA THR A 573 -5.38 -37.28 4.63
C THR A 573 -6.28 -38.48 4.94
N PRO A 574 -7.34 -38.31 5.77
CA PRO A 574 -8.18 -39.42 6.24
C PRO A 574 -9.08 -40.04 5.15
N TRP A 575 -9.00 -39.53 3.93
CA TRP A 575 -9.74 -40.00 2.76
C TRP A 575 -8.98 -41.01 1.89
N VAL A 576 -7.71 -41.24 2.21
CA VAL A 576 -6.89 -42.27 1.57
C VAL A 576 -7.18 -43.62 2.20
#